data_AF-A0A652L3S0-F1
#
_entry.id   AF-A0A652L3S0-F1
#
_cell.length_a   1.000
_cell.length_b   1.000
_cell.length_c   1.000
_cell.angle_alpha   90.00
_cell.angle_beta   90.00
_cell.angle_gamma   90.00
#
_symmetry.space_group_name_H-M   'P 1'
#
loop_
_entity.id
_entity.type
_entity.pdbx_description
1 polymer ?
#
loop_
_entity_poly.entity_id
_entity_poly.type
_entity_poly.pdbx_seq_one_letter_code
_entity_poly.pdbx_strand_id
1 'polypeptide(L)'
;MIVIHRPAEGDEERFDARKIKTSEAQIVSRTTDMSWAQVKAGLLDGDPEAMRAIAWVIKKRTEPTLRYGDFDPEVEELVSRFDAREVADFCEQISKAPGTEEEIDAAYDEAARHAADPEAAAEYIAKFREGGPKEPASSKSKTSKSGS
;
A
#
# COMPACT_ATOMS: atom_id res chain seq x y z
N MET A 1 -0.12 -0.26 -3.72
CA MET A 1 -0.64 0.08 -2.38
C MET A 1 -0.47 -1.12 -1.47
N ILE A 2 -0.07 -0.86 -0.23
CA ILE A 2 -0.05 -1.83 0.87
C ILE A 2 -1.11 -1.39 1.88
N VAL A 3 -2.02 -2.30 2.26
CA VAL A 3 -2.90 -2.09 3.42
C VAL A 3 -2.20 -2.65 4.64
N ILE A 4 -2.02 -1.82 5.66
CA ILE A 4 -1.44 -2.19 6.94
C ILE A 4 -2.60 -2.31 7.94
N HIS A 5 -2.67 -3.44 8.63
CA HIS A 5 -3.59 -3.68 9.72
C HIS A 5 -2.82 -3.71 11.04
N ARG A 6 -3.21 -2.85 11.98
CA ARG A 6 -2.60 -2.68 13.31
C ARG A 6 -3.66 -2.93 14.38
N PRO A 7 -3.98 -4.20 14.67
CA PRO A 7 -4.94 -4.50 15.72
C PRO A 7 -4.43 -3.99 17.07
N ALA A 8 -5.34 -3.62 17.97
CA ALA A 8 -4.99 -3.26 19.36
C ALA A 8 -4.17 -4.35 20.08
N GLU A 9 -4.43 -5.62 19.74
CA GLU A 9 -3.68 -6.77 20.22
C GLU A 9 -3.19 -7.62 19.03
N GLY A 10 -1.89 -7.87 18.99
CA GLY A 10 -1.26 -8.73 17.97
C GLY A 10 -0.18 -8.01 17.16
N ASP A 11 0.31 -8.71 16.14
CA ASP A 11 1.35 -8.19 15.25
C ASP A 11 0.76 -7.38 14.08
N GLU A 12 1.49 -6.37 13.62
CA GLU A 12 1.15 -5.63 12.40
C GLU A 12 1.12 -6.57 11.18
N GLU A 13 0.01 -6.56 10.44
CA GLU A 13 -0.14 -7.33 9.21
C GLU A 13 -0.03 -6.41 7.99
N ARG A 14 0.61 -6.89 6.91
CA ARG A 14 0.78 -6.14 5.66
C ARG A 14 0.20 -6.89 4.49
N PHE A 15 -0.72 -6.24 3.79
CA PHE A 15 -1.47 -6.82 2.68
C PHE A 15 -1.15 -6.09 1.37
N ASP A 16 -0.45 -6.76 0.45
CA ASP A 16 -0.07 -6.18 -0.86
C ASP A 16 -1.22 -6.32 -1.87
N ALA A 17 -1.90 -5.21 -2.16
CA ALA A 17 -3.05 -5.17 -3.07
C ALA A 17 -2.68 -5.58 -4.51
N ARG A 18 -1.40 -5.51 -4.90
CA ARG A 18 -0.94 -5.94 -6.24
C ARG A 18 -0.87 -7.46 -6.37
N LYS A 19 -0.83 -8.17 -5.24
CA LYS A 19 -0.81 -9.63 -5.22
C LYS A 19 -2.21 -10.24 -5.19
N ILE A 20 -3.26 -9.41 -5.34
CA ILE A 20 -4.64 -9.86 -5.48
C ILE A 20 -4.80 -10.62 -6.80
N LYS A 21 -5.36 -11.82 -6.71
CA LYS A 21 -5.72 -12.65 -7.86
C LYS A 21 -7.02 -12.15 -8.48
N THR A 22 -7.21 -12.40 -9.77
CA THR A 22 -8.47 -12.03 -10.48
C THR A 22 -9.73 -12.56 -9.77
N SER A 23 -9.68 -13.80 -9.25
CA SER A 23 -10.81 -14.37 -8.50
C SER A 23 -11.08 -13.65 -7.18
N GLU A 24 -10.04 -13.17 -6.51
CA GLU A 24 -10.15 -12.41 -5.26
C GLU A 24 -10.69 -11.01 -5.54
N ALA A 25 -10.24 -10.34 -6.60
CA ALA A 25 -10.79 -9.06 -7.04
C ALA A 25 -12.30 -9.17 -7.34
N GLN A 26 -12.73 -10.24 -8.00
CA GLN A 26 -14.15 -10.50 -8.25
C GLN A 26 -14.95 -10.74 -6.95
N ILE A 27 -14.34 -11.38 -5.95
CA ILE A 27 -14.97 -11.57 -4.63
C ILE A 27 -15.13 -10.21 -3.97
N VAL A 28 -14.06 -9.40 -3.90
CA VAL A 28 -14.09 -8.05 -3.32
C VAL A 28 -15.18 -7.19 -3.96
N SER A 29 -15.25 -7.15 -5.29
CA SER A 29 -16.27 -6.35 -5.99
C SER A 29 -17.71 -6.78 -5.66
N ARG A 30 -17.97 -8.08 -5.52
CA ARG A 30 -19.30 -8.56 -5.11
C ARG A 30 -19.62 -8.28 -3.64
N THR A 31 -18.60 -8.30 -2.79
CA THR A 31 -18.76 -8.09 -1.35
C THR A 31 -19.01 -6.63 -1.00
N THR A 32 -18.40 -5.70 -1.73
CA THR A 32 -18.44 -4.25 -1.48
C THR A 32 -19.41 -3.50 -2.41
N ASP A 33 -19.97 -4.17 -3.41
CA ASP A 33 -20.72 -3.54 -4.51
C ASP A 33 -19.91 -2.46 -5.27
N MET A 34 -18.58 -2.51 -5.19
CA MET A 34 -17.67 -1.61 -5.90
C MET A 34 -17.07 -2.29 -7.14
N SER A 35 -16.95 -1.56 -8.24
CA SER A 35 -16.09 -1.97 -9.34
C SER A 35 -14.63 -2.04 -8.88
N TRP A 36 -13.81 -2.87 -9.53
CA TRP A 36 -12.38 -2.95 -9.21
C TRP A 36 -11.65 -1.60 -9.36
N ALA A 37 -12.12 -0.74 -10.26
CA ALA A 37 -11.57 0.61 -10.40
C ALA A 37 -11.87 1.48 -9.18
N GLN A 38 -13.10 1.41 -8.65
CA GLN A 38 -13.48 2.10 -7.41
C GLN A 38 -12.71 1.59 -6.20
N VAL A 39 -12.49 0.27 -6.08
CA VAL A 39 -11.67 -0.31 -5.00
C VAL A 39 -10.25 0.26 -5.03
N LYS A 40 -9.62 0.33 -6.21
CA LYS A 40 -8.28 0.91 -6.34
C LYS A 40 -8.24 2.40 -5.98
N ALA A 41 -9.25 3.17 -6.38
CA ALA A 41 -9.37 4.57 -6.00
C ALA A 41 -9.57 4.72 -4.48
N GLY A 42 -10.45 3.92 -3.89
CA GLY A 42 -10.67 3.88 -2.45
C GLY A 42 -9.40 3.54 -1.66
N LEU A 43 -8.54 2.65 -2.17
CA LEU A 43 -7.24 2.41 -1.54
C LEU A 43 -6.32 3.64 -1.54
N LEU A 44 -6.40 4.51 -2.56
CA LEU A 44 -5.62 5.75 -2.60
C LEU A 44 -6.21 6.79 -1.63
N ASP A 45 -7.54 6.87 -1.58
CA ASP A 45 -8.27 7.85 -0.76
C ASP A 45 -8.42 7.42 0.72
N GLY A 46 -7.99 6.21 1.07
CA GLY A 46 -8.11 5.67 2.43
C GLY A 46 -9.54 5.25 2.79
N ASP A 47 -10.33 4.82 1.81
CA ASP A 47 -11.69 4.33 2.02
C ASP A 47 -11.70 3.08 2.90
N PRO A 48 -12.39 3.10 4.07
CA PRO A 48 -12.38 1.98 5.01
C PRO A 48 -12.90 0.67 4.41
N GLU A 49 -13.92 0.73 3.55
CA GLU A 49 -14.52 -0.46 2.95
C GLU A 49 -13.56 -1.11 1.93
N ALA A 50 -12.91 -0.31 1.09
CA ALA A 50 -11.89 -0.79 0.16
C ALA A 50 -10.70 -1.41 0.89
N MET A 51 -10.19 -0.74 1.93
CA MET A 51 -9.07 -1.27 2.74
C MET A 51 -9.45 -2.58 3.44
N ARG A 52 -10.61 -2.63 4.08
CA ARG A 52 -11.13 -3.80 4.78
C ARG A 52 -11.31 -4.98 3.84
N ALA A 53 -11.89 -4.78 2.67
CA ALA A 53 -12.13 -5.84 1.70
C ALA A 53 -10.83 -6.47 1.17
N ILE A 54 -9.80 -5.65 0.95
CA ILE A 54 -8.48 -6.11 0.49
C ILE A 54 -7.75 -6.89 1.59
N ALA A 55 -7.73 -6.36 2.81
CA ALA A 55 -7.14 -7.07 3.95
C ALA A 55 -7.85 -8.42 4.18
N TRP A 56 -9.17 -8.41 4.23
CA TRP A 56 -10.00 -9.60 4.42
C TRP A 56 -9.72 -10.67 3.36
N VAL A 57 -9.77 -10.33 2.07
CA VAL A 57 -9.64 -11.33 1.01
C VAL A 57 -8.24 -11.97 0.98
N ILE A 58 -7.20 -11.22 1.39
CA ILE A 58 -5.85 -11.76 1.52
C ILE A 58 -5.74 -12.64 2.78
N LYS A 59 -6.31 -12.21 3.92
CA LYS A 59 -6.33 -12.99 5.17
C LYS A 59 -7.03 -14.33 5.00
N LYS A 60 -8.03 -14.42 4.12
CA LYS A 60 -8.67 -15.70 3.74
C LYS A 60 -7.74 -16.75 3.14
N ARG A 61 -6.55 -16.39 2.68
CA ARG A 61 -5.56 -17.37 2.20
C ARG A 61 -5.04 -18.27 3.32
N THR A 62 -4.91 -17.72 4.53
CA THR A 62 -4.52 -18.45 5.74
C THR A 62 -5.72 -18.84 6.59
N GLU A 63 -6.84 -18.12 6.47
CA GLU A 63 -8.09 -18.37 7.20
C GLU A 63 -9.29 -18.53 6.23
N PRO A 64 -9.42 -19.65 5.49
CA PRO A 64 -10.39 -19.79 4.41
C PRO A 64 -11.86 -19.64 4.82
N THR A 65 -12.16 -19.91 6.10
CA THR A 65 -13.51 -19.82 6.67
C THR A 65 -13.88 -18.43 7.17
N LEU A 66 -12.94 -17.46 7.17
CA LEU A 66 -13.17 -16.09 7.63
C LEU A 66 -14.24 -15.41 6.78
N ARG A 67 -15.34 -14.97 7.42
CA ARG A 67 -16.42 -14.23 6.77
C ARG A 67 -16.10 -12.74 6.79
N TYR A 68 -16.65 -12.01 5.83
CA TYR A 68 -16.39 -10.57 5.72
C TYR A 68 -16.88 -9.81 6.95
N GLY A 69 -18.09 -10.13 7.42
CA GLY A 69 -18.66 -9.54 8.64
C GLY A 69 -17.91 -9.88 9.93
N ASP A 70 -17.11 -10.95 9.94
CA ASP A 70 -16.31 -11.34 11.11
C ASP A 70 -14.95 -10.60 11.14
N PHE A 71 -14.51 -10.04 10.01
CA PHE A 71 -13.31 -9.21 9.93
C PHE A 71 -13.71 -7.74 9.97
N ASP A 72 -13.77 -7.15 11.15
CA ASP A 72 -14.29 -5.79 11.40
C ASP A 72 -13.31 -4.97 12.26
N PRO A 73 -12.13 -4.61 11.72
CA PRO A 73 -11.17 -3.77 12.43
C PRO A 73 -11.72 -2.36 12.66
N GLU A 74 -11.22 -1.68 13.68
CA GLU A 74 -11.57 -0.26 13.89
C GLU A 74 -11.05 0.59 12.71
N VAL A 75 -11.70 1.73 12.48
CA VAL A 75 -11.42 2.59 11.32
C VAL A 75 -9.95 3.03 11.26
N GLU A 76 -9.32 3.24 12.42
CA GLU A 76 -7.91 3.66 12.51
C GLU A 76 -6.91 2.48 12.51
N GLU A 77 -7.38 1.24 12.62
CA GLU A 77 -6.52 0.04 12.58
C GLU A 77 -6.09 -0.31 11.15
N LEU A 78 -6.78 0.22 10.12
CA LEU A 78 -6.42 0.03 8.71
C LEU A 78 -5.87 1.32 8.10
N VAL A 79 -4.67 1.24 7.55
CA VAL A 79 -4.09 2.34 6.78
C VAL A 79 -3.54 1.86 5.45
N SER A 80 -3.79 2.64 4.40
CA SER A 80 -3.20 2.42 3.09
C SER A 80 -1.89 3.20 2.97
N ARG A 81 -0.89 2.57 2.35
CA ARG A 81 0.46 3.11 2.17
C ARG A 81 1.00 2.85 0.78
N PHE A 82 1.79 3.79 0.26
CA PHE A 82 2.45 3.65 -1.03
C PHE A 82 3.53 2.58 -0.98
N ASP A 83 3.56 1.72 -1.99
CA ASP A 83 4.71 0.85 -2.20
C ASP A 83 5.83 1.58 -2.95
N ALA A 84 7.02 0.96 -3.02
CA ALA A 84 8.19 1.61 -3.62
C ALA A 84 8.00 2.06 -5.09
N ARG A 85 7.13 1.38 -5.86
CA ARG A 85 6.84 1.78 -7.25
C ARG A 85 5.95 3.02 -7.29
N GLU A 86 4.93 3.05 -6.42
CA GLU A 86 4.06 4.21 -6.30
C GLU A 86 4.84 5.43 -5.81
N VAL A 87 5.76 5.26 -4.85
CA VAL A 87 6.68 6.34 -4.45
C VAL A 87 7.48 6.85 -5.65
N ALA A 88 8.01 5.95 -6.50
CA ALA A 88 8.74 6.35 -7.70
C ALA A 88 7.85 7.10 -8.71
N ASP A 89 6.64 6.62 -8.96
CA ASP A 89 5.67 7.27 -9.85
C ASP A 89 5.29 8.66 -9.32
N PHE A 90 5.08 8.80 -8.00
CA PHE A 90 4.85 10.09 -7.35
C PHE A 90 6.06 11.02 -7.48
N CYS A 91 7.28 10.52 -7.32
CA CYS A 91 8.48 11.34 -7.52
C CYS A 91 8.54 11.91 -8.94
N GLU A 92 8.24 11.10 -9.95
CA GLU A 92 8.17 11.58 -11.32
C GLU A 92 7.09 12.65 -11.52
N GLN A 93 5.92 12.49 -10.90
CA GLN A 93 4.84 13.47 -10.99
C GLN A 93 5.21 14.79 -10.31
N ILE A 94 5.75 14.71 -9.08
CA ILE A 94 6.21 15.86 -8.30
C ILE A 94 7.27 16.65 -9.08
N SER A 95 8.25 15.96 -9.70
CA SER A 95 9.30 16.62 -10.50
C SER A 95 8.80 17.39 -11.72
N LYS A 96 7.60 17.08 -12.21
CA LYS A 96 6.97 17.71 -13.38
C LYS A 96 5.90 18.72 -12.97
N ALA A 97 5.53 18.75 -11.70
CA ALA A 97 4.47 19.62 -11.19
C ALA A 97 4.97 21.08 -11.17
N PRO A 98 4.13 22.05 -11.55
CA PRO A 98 4.44 23.46 -11.33
C PRO A 98 4.36 23.75 -9.83
N GLY A 99 5.34 24.48 -9.30
CA GLY A 99 5.38 24.87 -7.90
C GLY A 99 6.69 25.57 -7.54
N THR A 100 6.73 26.14 -6.35
CA THR A 100 7.99 26.60 -5.74
C THR A 100 8.83 25.40 -5.30
N GLU A 101 10.13 25.62 -5.07
CA GLU A 101 11.02 24.60 -4.52
C GLU A 101 10.53 24.09 -3.16
N GLU A 102 9.98 24.99 -2.33
CA GLU A 102 9.41 24.65 -1.02
C GLU A 102 8.16 23.76 -1.14
N GLU A 103 7.29 24.03 -2.12
CA GLU A 103 6.09 23.20 -2.40
C GLU A 103 6.48 21.81 -2.91
N ILE A 104 7.49 21.74 -3.77
CA ILE A 104 8.02 20.48 -4.30
C ILE A 104 8.65 19.64 -3.19
N ASP A 105 9.41 20.27 -2.29
CA ASP A 105 10.03 19.59 -1.15
C ASP A 105 8.99 19.06 -0.16
N ALA A 106 7.97 19.85 0.14
CA ALA A 106 6.86 19.41 0.98
C ALA A 106 6.12 18.20 0.38
N ALA A 107 5.94 18.16 -0.94
CA ALA A 107 5.29 17.05 -1.63
C ALA A 107 6.14 15.75 -1.57
N TYR A 108 7.46 15.86 -1.68
CA TYR A 108 8.36 14.71 -1.48
C TYR A 108 8.30 14.19 -0.04
N ASP A 109 8.34 15.08 0.95
CA ASP A 109 8.23 14.70 2.36
C ASP A 109 6.89 14.00 2.67
N GLU A 110 5.82 14.45 2.03
CA GLU A 110 4.51 13.82 2.12
C GLU A 110 4.52 12.43 1.50
N ALA A 111 5.05 12.27 0.28
CA ALA A 111 5.18 10.97 -0.38
C ALA A 111 5.98 9.97 0.48
N ALA A 112 7.07 10.41 1.13
CA ALA A 112 7.86 9.58 2.03
C ALA A 112 7.06 9.16 3.28
N ARG A 113 6.35 10.09 3.92
CA ARG A 113 5.52 9.81 5.12
C ARG A 113 4.38 8.83 4.84
N HIS A 114 3.84 8.84 3.64
CA HIS A 114 2.76 7.94 3.22
C HIS A 114 3.25 6.61 2.63
N ALA A 115 4.56 6.39 2.54
CA ALA A 115 5.12 5.13 2.09
C ALA A 115 4.99 4.01 3.13
N ALA A 116 4.94 2.76 2.66
CA ALA A 116 4.93 1.57 3.51
C ALA A 116 6.29 1.33 4.20
N ASP A 117 7.35 1.97 3.66
CA ASP A 117 8.69 2.03 4.22
C ASP A 117 9.21 3.47 4.06
N PRO A 118 8.96 4.35 5.05
CA PRO A 118 9.32 5.76 4.97
C PRO A 118 10.82 6.00 4.84
N GLU A 119 11.66 5.15 5.45
CA GLU A 119 13.12 5.28 5.39
C GLU A 119 13.62 4.95 3.98
N ALA A 120 13.18 3.82 3.40
CA ALA A 120 13.53 3.47 2.03
C ALA A 120 12.98 4.47 1.01
N ALA A 121 11.79 5.04 1.26
CA ALA A 121 11.21 6.09 0.42
C ALA A 121 12.04 7.38 0.47
N ALA A 122 12.46 7.83 1.66
CA ALA A 122 13.30 9.01 1.82
C ALA A 122 14.66 8.83 1.14
N GLU A 123 15.30 7.65 1.26
CA GLU A 123 16.54 7.35 0.55
C GLU A 123 16.37 7.38 -0.98
N TYR A 124 15.25 6.83 -1.49
CA TYR A 124 14.95 6.83 -2.92
C TYR A 124 14.76 8.27 -3.43
N ILE A 125 13.97 9.07 -2.71
CA ILE A 125 13.68 10.47 -3.03
C ILE A 125 14.98 11.30 -3.07
N ALA A 126 15.85 11.14 -2.08
CA ALA A 126 17.14 11.83 -2.04
C ALA A 126 17.97 11.51 -3.30
N LYS A 127 18.10 10.22 -3.66
CA LYS A 127 18.80 9.79 -4.88
C LYS A 127 18.13 10.32 -6.15
N PHE A 128 16.80 10.32 -6.21
CA PHE A 128 16.05 10.82 -7.35
C PHE A 128 16.32 12.32 -7.59
N ARG A 129 16.36 13.12 -6.51
CA ARG A 129 16.66 14.56 -6.57
C ARG A 129 18.09 14.86 -7.04
N GLU A 130 19.04 13.99 -6.75
CA GLU A 130 20.43 14.08 -7.24
C GLU A 130 20.61 13.66 -8.72
N GLY A 131 19.53 13.27 -9.41
CA GLY A 131 19.57 12.74 -10.77
C GLY A 131 19.84 11.23 -10.85
N GLY A 132 19.69 10.53 -9.73
CA GLY A 132 19.81 9.07 -9.61
C GLY A 132 18.70 8.28 -10.29
N PRO A 133 18.72 6.93 -10.19
CA PRO A 133 17.94 6.04 -11.05
C PRO A 133 16.43 6.22 -10.88
N LYS A 134 15.72 6.27 -12.02
CA LYS A 134 14.25 6.41 -12.11
C LYS A 134 13.47 5.14 -11.76
N GLU A 135 14.15 4.00 -11.60
CA GLU A 135 13.50 2.73 -11.21
C GLU A 135 13.87 2.35 -9.77
N PRO A 136 12.88 2.10 -8.89
CA PRO A 136 13.16 1.64 -7.54
C PRO A 136 13.65 0.19 -7.56
N ALA A 137 14.71 -0.08 -6.81
CA ALA A 137 15.16 -1.44 -6.57
C ALA A 137 14.09 -2.20 -5.79
N SER A 138 13.37 -3.11 -6.47
CA SER A 138 12.39 -4.00 -5.86
C SER A 138 13.01 -4.70 -4.64
N SER A 139 12.49 -4.42 -3.45
CA SER A 139 12.97 -5.06 -2.22
C SER A 139 12.82 -6.58 -2.35
N LYS A 140 13.95 -7.28 -2.37
CA LYS A 140 14.00 -8.73 -2.27
C LYS A 140 13.61 -9.07 -0.83
N SER A 141 12.42 -9.64 -0.65
CA SER A 141 12.05 -10.36 0.55
C SER A 141 13.14 -11.42 0.82
N LYS A 142 13.94 -11.24 1.87
CA LYS A 142 14.84 -12.27 2.38
C LYS A 142 13.98 -13.43 2.92
N THR A 143 13.72 -14.43 2.09
CA THR A 143 13.33 -15.76 2.57
C THR A 143 14.59 -16.40 3.15
N SER A 144 14.74 -16.34 4.48
CA SER A 144 15.69 -17.21 5.18
C SER A 144 15.24 -18.66 4.99
N LYS A 145 16.06 -19.38 4.23
CA LYS A 145 15.89 -20.80 3.93
C LYS A 145 16.31 -21.58 5.18
N SER A 146 15.41 -22.38 5.72
CA SER A 146 15.72 -23.46 6.66
C SER A 146 16.45 -24.61 5.94
N GLY A 147 17.34 -25.28 6.67
CA GLY A 147 18.02 -26.52 6.28
C GLY A 147 19.32 -26.63 7.07
N SER A 148 19.62 -27.70 7.78
CA SER A 148 18.99 -29.01 8.00
C SER A 148 19.48 -29.55 9.33
#